data_AF-A0A5B2X1N2-F1
#
_entry.id   AF-A0A5B2X1N2-F1
#
_cell.length_a   1.000
_cell.length_b   1.000
_cell.length_c   1.000
_cell.angle_alpha   90.00
_cell.angle_beta   90.00
_cell.angle_gamma   90.00
#
_symmetry.space_group_name_H-M   'P 1'
#
loop_
_entity.id
_entity.type
_entity.pdbx_description
1 polymer ?
#
loop_
_entity_poly.entity_id
_entity_poly.type
_entity_poly.pdbx_seq_one_letter_code
_entity_poly.pdbx_strand_id
1 'polypeptide(L)'
;MDAGEQRRSRARAKSGRDRADAVRGGVAGLREWLLDLADGGIAGLPGRDGAWWQAIAARMVDAQARGLASAITELSGLVAAAGPRWAEEAADRIGGLYLLCQLAERAWRTDDELAAVVRGRLGFTVPEAEVLAGDGWRDRWVPLLRVEEDDGPVRTLRQFAVGRERGEWVVVVRHAVGGARPAAALPHGSETDAVLHPYPGATPRRVAVGEVIDSAPPGPVAVPADWRAAMAGLTEVLLADPWRRLHPVGCAGLRLTLGDAPVAVDRAGAALPVRADRAFELTLALTGGRRFDGWGLWDGRTLRLGAVAEPGSGPQVVG
;
A
#
# COMPACT_ATOMS: atom_id res chain seq x y z
N MET A 1 -41.51 -10.10 -2.67
CA MET A 1 -40.23 -10.54 -2.10
C MET A 1 -40.38 -11.99 -1.68
N ASP A 2 -39.67 -12.90 -2.36
CA ASP A 2 -39.79 -14.35 -2.21
C ASP A 2 -39.30 -14.82 -0.83
N ALA A 3 -39.98 -15.79 -0.21
CA ALA A 3 -39.62 -16.35 1.10
C ALA A 3 -38.20 -16.97 1.09
N GLY A 4 -37.72 -17.44 -0.07
CA GLY A 4 -36.35 -17.90 -0.26
C GLY A 4 -35.31 -16.76 -0.22
N GLU A 5 -35.67 -15.56 -0.67
CA GLU A 5 -34.82 -14.37 -0.62
C GLU A 5 -34.73 -13.78 0.80
N GLN A 6 -35.83 -13.78 1.54
CA GLN A 6 -35.86 -13.38 2.96
C GLN A 6 -35.06 -14.34 3.86
N ARG A 7 -35.11 -15.66 3.63
CA ARG A 7 -34.28 -16.64 4.37
C ARG A 7 -32.79 -16.47 4.07
N ARG A 8 -32.42 -16.25 2.80
CA ARG A 8 -31.03 -15.98 2.39
C ARG A 8 -30.50 -14.67 2.95
N SER A 9 -31.32 -13.61 2.96
CA SER A 9 -30.97 -12.32 3.57
C SER A 9 -30.75 -12.44 5.09
N ARG A 10 -31.65 -13.13 5.81
CA ARG A 10 -31.50 -13.37 7.26
C ARG A 10 -30.29 -14.23 7.59
N ALA A 11 -30.00 -15.27 6.80
CA ALA A 11 -28.80 -16.10 6.98
C ALA A 11 -27.51 -15.31 6.74
N ARG A 12 -27.46 -14.45 5.72
CA ARG A 12 -26.34 -13.54 5.46
C ARG A 12 -26.16 -12.52 6.59
N ALA A 13 -27.25 -11.93 7.08
CA ALA A 13 -27.21 -10.99 8.20
C ALA A 13 -26.72 -11.66 9.51
N LYS A 14 -27.16 -12.88 9.79
CA LYS A 14 -26.69 -13.66 10.95
C LYS A 14 -25.20 -14.01 10.82
N SER A 15 -24.79 -14.56 9.69
CA SER A 15 -23.37 -14.88 9.43
C SER A 15 -22.47 -13.65 9.51
N GLY A 16 -22.96 -12.48 9.08
CA GLY A 16 -22.24 -11.20 9.21
C GLY A 16 -22.06 -10.77 10.68
N ARG A 17 -23.09 -10.96 11.52
CA ARG A 17 -23.00 -10.67 12.97
C ARG A 17 -22.05 -11.64 13.68
N ASP A 18 -22.18 -12.93 13.41
CA ASP A 18 -21.31 -13.97 13.98
C ASP A 18 -19.82 -13.69 13.63
N ARG A 19 -19.54 -13.29 12.38
CA ARG A 19 -18.21 -12.85 11.96
C ARG A 19 -17.74 -11.61 12.71
N ALA A 20 -18.59 -10.59 12.81
CA ALA A 20 -18.22 -9.35 13.50
C ALA A 20 -17.83 -9.64 14.95
N ASP A 21 -18.64 -10.42 15.68
CA ASP A 21 -18.39 -10.79 17.07
C ASP A 21 -17.12 -11.63 17.24
N ALA A 22 -16.88 -12.60 16.34
CA ALA A 22 -15.62 -13.36 16.32
C ALA A 22 -14.40 -12.44 16.17
N VAL A 23 -14.45 -11.49 15.23
CA VAL A 23 -13.37 -10.52 15.01
C VAL A 23 -13.19 -9.62 16.23
N ARG A 24 -14.27 -9.19 16.90
CA ARG A 24 -14.17 -8.39 18.14
C ARG A 24 -13.39 -9.15 19.21
N GLY A 25 -13.73 -10.42 19.43
CA GLY A 25 -13.02 -11.29 20.37
C GLY A 25 -11.53 -11.45 20.01
N GLY A 26 -11.23 -11.64 18.72
CA GLY A 26 -9.84 -11.69 18.23
C GLY A 26 -9.07 -10.40 18.49
N VAL A 27 -9.67 -9.24 18.19
CA VAL A 27 -9.07 -7.91 18.44
C VAL A 27 -8.77 -7.70 19.92
N ALA A 28 -9.72 -8.04 20.80
CA ALA A 28 -9.52 -7.92 22.25
C ALA A 28 -8.40 -8.84 22.74
N GLY A 29 -8.39 -10.11 22.31
CA GLY A 29 -7.33 -11.05 22.67
C GLY A 29 -5.95 -10.64 22.14
N LEU A 30 -5.88 -10.08 20.93
CA LEU A 30 -4.62 -9.55 20.39
C LEU A 30 -4.13 -8.33 21.18
N ARG A 31 -5.05 -7.46 21.62
CA ARG A 31 -4.67 -6.29 22.43
C ARG A 31 -3.98 -6.70 23.72
N GLU A 32 -4.54 -7.65 24.47
CA GLU A 32 -3.92 -8.15 25.70
C GLU A 32 -2.56 -8.80 25.42
N TRP A 33 -2.46 -9.61 24.36
CA TRP A 33 -1.18 -10.19 23.95
C TRP A 33 -0.13 -9.13 23.58
N LEU A 34 -0.53 -8.03 22.92
CA LEU A 34 0.38 -6.92 22.59
C LEU A 34 0.84 -6.17 23.85
N LEU A 35 -0.02 -6.03 24.87
CA LEU A 35 0.34 -5.44 26.15
C LEU A 35 1.33 -6.34 26.91
N ASP A 36 1.08 -7.65 26.97
CA ASP A 36 2.03 -8.63 27.55
C ASP A 36 3.38 -8.60 26.82
N LEU A 37 3.36 -8.47 25.49
CA LEU A 37 4.56 -8.35 24.67
C LEU A 37 5.33 -7.06 25.00
N ALA A 38 4.61 -5.94 25.16
CA ALA A 38 5.22 -4.65 25.52
C ALA A 38 5.85 -4.70 26.92
N ASP A 39 5.16 -5.30 27.90
CA ASP A 39 5.66 -5.48 29.26
C ASP A 39 6.91 -6.38 29.31
N GLY A 40 6.95 -7.43 28.48
CA GLY A 40 8.11 -8.31 28.33
C GLY A 40 9.27 -7.71 27.52
N GLY A 41 9.04 -6.61 26.80
CA GLY A 41 10.02 -5.94 25.95
C GLY A 41 10.29 -6.65 24.61
N ILE A 42 10.52 -5.86 23.56
CA ILE A 42 10.72 -6.37 22.19
C ILE A 42 12.08 -7.06 21.96
N ALA A 43 13.05 -6.85 22.85
CA ALA A 43 14.39 -7.43 22.73
C ALA A 43 14.41 -8.96 22.80
N GLY A 44 13.40 -9.57 23.44
CA GLY A 44 13.25 -11.02 23.54
C GLY A 44 12.61 -11.67 22.31
N LEU A 45 12.09 -10.90 21.35
CA LEU A 45 11.39 -11.45 20.18
C LEU A 45 12.24 -12.36 19.29
N PRO A 46 13.54 -12.07 19.03
CA PRO A 46 14.39 -12.98 18.25
C PRO A 46 14.57 -14.37 18.89
N GLY A 47 14.36 -14.48 20.21
CA GLY A 47 14.42 -15.75 20.93
C GLY A 47 13.10 -16.54 20.94
N ARG A 48 12.01 -16.00 20.38
CA ARG A 48 10.72 -16.70 20.29
C ARG A 48 10.74 -17.68 19.12
N ASP A 49 10.31 -18.91 19.38
CA ASP A 49 10.24 -19.93 18.34
C ASP A 49 9.07 -19.69 17.36
N GLY A 50 9.10 -20.42 16.24
CA GLY A 50 8.04 -20.33 15.25
C GLY A 50 6.67 -20.75 15.79
N ALA A 51 6.61 -21.70 16.73
CA ALA A 51 5.37 -22.17 17.32
C ALA A 51 4.63 -21.08 18.10
N TRP A 52 5.36 -20.24 18.83
CA TRP A 52 4.82 -19.09 19.54
C TRP A 52 4.13 -18.09 18.60
N TRP A 53 4.76 -17.77 17.46
CA TRP A 53 4.18 -16.91 16.43
C TRP A 53 2.96 -17.54 15.75
N GLN A 54 3.06 -18.83 15.40
CA GLN A 54 1.97 -19.55 14.74
C GLN A 54 0.74 -19.67 15.64
N ALA A 55 0.92 -19.83 16.95
CA ALA A 55 -0.18 -19.91 17.90
C ALA A 55 -1.05 -18.63 17.89
N ILE A 56 -0.43 -17.45 17.91
CA ILE A 56 -1.19 -16.18 17.89
C ILE A 56 -1.78 -15.90 16.50
N ALA A 57 -1.09 -16.22 15.42
CA ALA A 57 -1.63 -16.08 14.06
C ALA A 57 -2.84 -17.00 13.83
N ALA A 58 -2.77 -18.27 14.25
CA ALA A 58 -3.87 -19.23 14.17
C ALA A 58 -5.11 -18.74 14.95
N ARG A 59 -4.92 -18.19 16.15
CA ARG A 59 -6.01 -17.58 16.93
C ARG A 59 -6.71 -16.45 16.18
N MET A 60 -5.98 -15.65 15.40
CA MET A 60 -6.59 -14.60 14.57
C MET A 60 -7.37 -15.18 13.39
N VAL A 61 -6.91 -16.28 12.80
CA VAL A 61 -7.65 -17.00 11.75
C VAL A 61 -8.96 -17.57 12.31
N ASP A 62 -8.91 -18.20 13.49
CA ASP A 62 -10.09 -18.74 14.19
C ASP A 62 -11.10 -17.64 14.54
N ALA A 63 -10.59 -16.47 14.94
CA ALA A 63 -11.38 -15.27 15.17
C ALA A 63 -11.84 -14.55 13.88
N GLN A 64 -11.60 -15.14 12.71
CA GLN A 64 -11.92 -14.58 11.39
C GLN A 64 -11.24 -13.23 11.07
N ALA A 65 -10.19 -12.86 11.81
CA ALA A 65 -9.40 -11.65 11.66
C ALA A 65 -8.13 -11.91 10.83
N ARG A 66 -8.29 -12.42 9.61
CA ARG A 66 -7.17 -12.86 8.75
C ARG A 66 -6.15 -11.77 8.43
N GLY A 67 -6.58 -10.50 8.40
CA GLY A 67 -5.66 -9.38 8.21
C GLY A 67 -4.69 -9.22 9.38
N LEU A 68 -5.14 -9.47 10.61
CA LEU A 68 -4.28 -9.51 11.80
C LEU A 68 -3.34 -10.71 11.76
N ALA A 69 -3.82 -11.87 11.34
CA ALA A 69 -2.97 -13.06 11.16
C ALA A 69 -1.81 -12.78 10.19
N SER A 70 -2.11 -12.17 9.03
CA SER A 70 -1.08 -11.76 8.04
C SER A 70 -0.07 -10.80 8.66
N ALA A 71 -0.53 -9.78 9.36
CA ALA A 71 0.36 -8.78 9.97
C ALA A 71 1.26 -9.36 11.07
N ILE A 72 0.79 -10.36 11.82
CA ILE A 72 1.61 -11.14 12.77
C ILE A 72 2.67 -11.96 12.04
N THR A 73 2.30 -12.63 10.94
CA THR A 73 3.25 -13.39 10.13
C THR A 73 4.32 -12.48 9.51
N GLU A 74 3.94 -11.30 9.02
CA GLU A 74 4.88 -10.27 8.55
C GLU A 74 5.83 -9.83 9.67
N LEU A 75 5.32 -9.56 10.87
CA LEU A 75 6.14 -9.19 12.03
C LEU A 75 7.13 -10.32 12.40
N SER A 76 6.67 -11.58 12.40
CA SER A 76 7.53 -12.73 12.63
C SER A 76 8.66 -12.83 11.60
N GLY A 77 8.33 -12.68 10.31
CA GLY A 77 9.34 -12.67 9.24
C GLY A 77 10.34 -11.53 9.36
N LEU A 78 9.87 -10.34 9.75
CA LEU A 78 10.72 -9.17 10.00
C LEU A 78 11.71 -9.40 11.14
N VAL A 79 11.25 -9.95 12.27
CA VAL A 79 12.11 -10.28 13.40
C VAL A 79 13.11 -11.38 13.02
N ALA A 80 12.65 -12.41 12.30
CA ALA A 80 13.50 -13.52 11.86
C ALA A 80 14.59 -13.10 10.87
N ALA A 81 14.30 -12.12 9.99
CA ALA A 81 15.28 -11.57 9.07
C ALA A 81 16.43 -10.83 9.78
N ALA A 82 16.22 -10.40 11.04
CA ALA A 82 17.22 -9.77 11.91
C ALA A 82 18.04 -8.66 11.24
N GLY A 83 17.38 -7.85 10.39
CA GLY A 83 18.02 -6.74 9.69
C GLY A 83 18.57 -5.67 10.67
N PRO A 84 19.47 -4.77 10.22
CA PRO A 84 20.15 -3.83 11.11
C PRO A 84 19.24 -2.94 11.97
N ARG A 85 17.99 -2.73 11.55
CA ARG A 85 16.98 -1.92 12.25
C ARG A 85 15.73 -2.70 12.62
N TRP A 86 15.83 -4.03 12.71
CA TRP A 86 14.69 -4.90 13.00
C TRP A 86 13.89 -4.44 14.21
N ALA A 87 14.55 -3.91 15.25
CA ALA A 87 13.90 -3.48 16.49
C ALA A 87 13.01 -2.23 16.27
N GLU A 88 13.48 -1.24 15.52
CA GLU A 88 12.69 -0.05 15.15
C GLU A 88 11.46 -0.46 14.33
N GLU A 89 11.67 -1.33 13.33
CA GLU A 89 10.61 -1.76 12.42
C GLU A 89 9.61 -2.68 13.13
N ALA A 90 10.06 -3.54 14.04
CA ALA A 90 9.20 -4.37 14.88
C ALA A 90 8.36 -3.49 15.81
N ALA A 91 8.97 -2.50 16.47
CA ALA A 91 8.25 -1.55 17.33
C ALA A 91 7.16 -0.78 16.56
N ASP A 92 7.47 -0.31 15.35
CA ASP A 92 6.49 0.35 14.47
C ASP A 92 5.32 -0.60 14.10
N ARG A 93 5.61 -1.86 13.75
CA ARG A 93 4.56 -2.85 13.43
C ARG A 93 3.71 -3.24 14.65
N ILE A 94 4.31 -3.39 15.81
CA ILE A 94 3.61 -3.66 17.08
C ILE A 94 2.72 -2.47 17.45
N GLY A 95 3.26 -1.26 17.40
CA GLY A 95 2.50 -0.02 17.65
C GLY A 95 1.34 0.14 16.66
N GLY A 96 1.57 -0.16 15.39
CA GLY A 96 0.53 -0.21 14.37
C GLY A 96 -0.57 -1.24 14.67
N LEU A 97 -0.22 -2.46 15.06
CA LEU A 97 -1.20 -3.47 15.47
C LEU A 97 -2.02 -3.01 16.68
N TYR A 98 -1.37 -2.41 17.68
CA TYR A 98 -2.06 -1.87 18.85
C TYR A 98 -3.02 -0.74 18.46
N LEU A 99 -2.58 0.21 17.63
CA LEU A 99 -3.43 1.27 17.09
C LEU A 99 -4.64 0.70 16.35
N LEU A 100 -4.46 -0.39 15.60
CA LEU A 100 -5.55 -1.05 14.88
C LEU A 100 -6.57 -1.65 15.84
N CYS A 101 -6.11 -2.29 16.92
CA CYS A 101 -7.00 -2.77 17.99
C CYS A 101 -7.79 -1.62 18.64
N GLN A 102 -7.13 -0.49 18.91
CA GLN A 102 -7.77 0.68 19.53
C GLN A 102 -8.84 1.32 18.62
N LEU A 103 -8.62 1.32 17.30
CA LEU A 103 -9.54 1.92 16.34
C LEU A 103 -10.66 0.98 15.85
N ALA A 104 -10.56 -0.32 16.14
CA ALA A 104 -11.54 -1.32 15.70
C ALA A 104 -12.97 -1.02 16.18
N GLU A 105 -13.14 -0.62 17.44
CA GLU A 105 -14.46 -0.25 18.00
C GLU A 105 -15.12 0.91 17.27
N ARG A 106 -14.34 1.96 16.96
CA ARG A 106 -14.81 3.07 16.14
C ARG A 106 -15.19 2.60 14.74
N ALA A 107 -14.37 1.75 14.13
CA ALA A 107 -14.60 1.24 12.80
C ALA A 107 -15.85 0.35 12.66
N TRP A 108 -16.39 -0.17 13.77
CA TRP A 108 -17.68 -0.87 13.77
C TRP A 108 -18.90 0.05 13.87
N ARG A 109 -18.70 1.32 14.24
CA ARG A 109 -19.78 2.28 14.54
C ARG A 109 -19.88 3.42 13.54
N THR A 110 -18.93 3.52 12.63
CA THR A 110 -18.79 4.63 11.69
C THR A 110 -18.53 4.10 10.29
N ASP A 111 -18.87 4.91 9.28
CA ASP A 111 -18.64 4.62 7.87
C ASP A 111 -17.68 5.63 7.22
N ASP A 112 -16.84 6.26 8.04
CA ASP A 112 -15.80 7.15 7.55
C ASP A 112 -14.65 6.38 6.86
N GLU A 113 -13.77 7.13 6.19
CA GLU A 113 -12.67 6.54 5.42
C GLU A 113 -11.70 5.73 6.27
N LEU A 114 -11.41 6.21 7.49
CA LEU A 114 -10.53 5.53 8.43
C LEU A 114 -11.16 4.21 8.92
N ALA A 115 -12.48 4.18 9.15
CA ALA A 115 -13.21 2.98 9.47
C ALA A 115 -13.11 1.95 8.33
N ALA A 116 -13.21 2.38 7.07
CA ALA A 116 -13.00 1.51 5.92
C ALA A 116 -11.56 0.95 5.85
N VAL A 117 -10.54 1.78 6.11
CA VAL A 117 -9.14 1.35 6.21
C VAL A 117 -8.97 0.29 7.31
N VAL A 118 -9.48 0.56 8.51
CA VAL A 118 -9.41 -0.36 9.65
C VAL A 118 -10.11 -1.69 9.33
N ARG A 119 -11.34 -1.65 8.79
CA ARG A 119 -12.07 -2.86 8.37
C ARG A 119 -11.28 -3.68 7.34
N GLY A 120 -10.69 -3.02 6.35
CA GLY A 120 -9.81 -3.67 5.37
C GLY A 120 -8.65 -4.41 6.04
N ARG A 121 -7.98 -3.77 7.00
CA ARG A 121 -6.84 -4.33 7.74
C ARG A 121 -7.21 -5.43 8.73
N LEU A 122 -8.46 -5.46 9.22
CA LEU A 122 -9.00 -6.60 9.98
C LEU A 122 -9.34 -7.79 9.08
N GLY A 123 -9.40 -7.60 7.77
CA GLY A 123 -9.68 -8.64 6.78
C GLY A 123 -11.12 -8.64 6.23
N PHE A 124 -11.88 -7.56 6.44
CA PHE A 124 -13.14 -7.35 5.73
C PHE A 124 -12.84 -6.88 4.31
N THR A 125 -13.26 -7.66 3.32
CA THR A 125 -13.01 -7.39 1.90
C THR A 125 -14.30 -6.99 1.20
N VAL A 126 -14.24 -5.99 0.33
CA VAL A 126 -15.33 -5.68 -0.61
C VAL A 126 -15.09 -6.46 -1.90
N PRO A 127 -16.06 -7.24 -2.40
CA PRO A 127 -15.93 -7.94 -3.68
C PRO A 127 -15.72 -6.96 -4.84
N GLU A 128 -14.85 -7.32 -5.79
CA GLU A 128 -14.58 -6.46 -6.95
C GLU A 128 -15.84 -6.15 -7.77
N ALA A 129 -16.75 -7.13 -7.93
CA ALA A 129 -18.02 -6.93 -8.62
C ALA A 129 -18.92 -5.87 -7.95
N GLU A 130 -18.87 -5.74 -6.62
CA GLU A 130 -19.60 -4.70 -5.89
C GLU A 130 -18.98 -3.32 -6.13
N VAL A 131 -17.65 -3.24 -6.15
CA VAL A 131 -16.92 -2.00 -6.44
C VAL A 131 -17.19 -1.53 -7.87
N LEU A 132 -17.15 -2.45 -8.85
CA LEU A 132 -17.45 -2.14 -10.26
C LEU A 132 -18.90 -1.71 -10.49
N ALA A 133 -19.83 -2.10 -9.61
CA ALA A 133 -21.22 -1.67 -9.65
C ALA A 133 -21.46 -0.29 -9.00
N GLY A 134 -20.48 0.23 -8.25
CA GLY A 134 -20.53 1.55 -7.63
C GLY A 134 -20.03 2.67 -8.53
N ASP A 135 -19.92 3.88 -7.96
CA ASP A 135 -19.49 5.08 -8.68
C ASP A 135 -18.11 4.91 -9.33
N GLY A 136 -18.04 5.20 -10.62
CA GLY A 136 -16.81 5.17 -11.41
C GLY A 136 -16.21 6.56 -11.59
N TRP A 137 -14.88 6.60 -11.67
CA TRP A 137 -14.10 7.80 -11.94
C TRP A 137 -13.49 7.70 -13.32
N ARG A 138 -14.11 8.38 -14.29
CA ARG A 138 -13.45 8.63 -15.58
C ARG A 138 -12.38 9.70 -15.38
N ASP A 139 -11.17 9.39 -15.81
CA ASP A 139 -10.03 10.31 -15.87
C ASP A 139 -9.04 9.74 -16.88
N ARG A 140 -8.00 10.50 -17.20
CA ARG A 140 -6.81 10.01 -17.88
C ARG A 140 -5.79 9.61 -16.83
N TRP A 141 -5.53 8.32 -16.74
CA TRP A 141 -4.66 7.74 -15.72
C TRP A 141 -3.28 7.48 -16.30
N VAL A 142 -2.23 7.87 -15.58
CA VAL A 142 -0.84 7.64 -16.00
C VAL A 142 -0.17 6.67 -15.01
N PRO A 143 -0.07 5.36 -15.33
CA PRO A 143 0.55 4.38 -14.45
C PRO A 143 2.08 4.50 -14.49
N LEU A 144 2.66 5.15 -13.49
CA LEU A 144 4.08 5.51 -13.44
C LEU A 144 4.93 4.60 -12.55
N LEU A 145 4.32 3.97 -11.55
CA LEU A 145 5.07 3.17 -10.57
C LEU A 145 4.46 1.78 -10.46
N ARG A 146 5.30 0.79 -10.18
CA ARG A 146 4.85 -0.55 -9.86
C ARG A 146 5.76 -1.23 -8.84
N VAL A 147 5.20 -2.17 -8.10
CA VAL A 147 5.94 -3.09 -7.26
C VAL A 147 5.33 -4.49 -7.38
N GLU A 148 6.19 -5.47 -7.60
CA GLU A 148 5.85 -6.88 -7.53
C GLU A 148 6.34 -7.44 -6.20
N GLU A 149 5.45 -8.15 -5.49
CA GLU A 149 5.73 -8.90 -4.27
C GLU A 149 5.47 -10.38 -4.56
N ASP A 150 6.33 -11.26 -4.03
CA ASP A 150 6.21 -12.71 -4.16
C ASP A 150 6.27 -13.32 -2.76
N ASP A 151 5.11 -13.73 -2.26
CA ASP A 151 4.99 -14.34 -0.93
C ASP A 151 5.13 -15.88 -0.99
N GLY A 152 5.43 -16.45 -2.16
CA GLY A 152 5.50 -17.88 -2.44
C GLY A 152 4.24 -18.39 -3.14
N PRO A 153 3.11 -18.62 -2.44
CA PRO A 153 1.89 -19.13 -3.08
C PRO A 153 1.15 -18.06 -3.89
N VAL A 154 1.39 -16.79 -3.60
CA VAL A 154 0.72 -15.64 -4.22
C VAL A 154 1.76 -14.62 -4.66
N ARG A 155 1.64 -14.15 -5.89
CA ARG A 155 2.33 -12.97 -6.40
C ARG A 155 1.36 -11.81 -6.47
N THR A 156 1.80 -10.63 -6.05
CA THR A 156 1.00 -9.41 -6.05
C THR A 156 1.70 -8.34 -6.86
N LEU A 157 0.99 -7.76 -7.83
CA LEU A 157 1.40 -6.57 -8.56
C LEU A 157 0.58 -5.39 -8.07
N ARG A 158 1.25 -4.35 -7.58
CA ARG A 158 0.64 -3.03 -7.32
C ARG A 158 1.13 -2.08 -8.38
N GLN A 159 0.20 -1.45 -9.08
CA GLN A 159 0.46 -0.45 -10.10
C GLN A 159 -0.15 0.88 -9.64
N PHE A 160 0.69 1.90 -9.46
CA PHE A 160 0.25 3.22 -9.05
C PHE A 160 0.12 4.12 -10.26
N ALA A 161 -1.02 4.79 -10.35
CA ALA A 161 -1.33 5.74 -11.42
C ALA A 161 -1.78 7.08 -10.82
N VAL A 162 -1.47 8.16 -11.52
CA VAL A 162 -1.98 9.50 -11.19
C VAL A 162 -3.06 9.89 -12.19
N GLY A 163 -4.19 10.41 -11.70
CA GLY A 163 -5.26 10.96 -12.55
C GLY A 163 -4.93 12.39 -12.99
N ARG A 164 -5.19 12.73 -14.26
CA ARG A 164 -4.91 14.06 -14.82
C ARG A 164 -5.81 15.14 -14.24
N GLU A 165 -7.10 14.86 -14.15
CA GLU A 165 -8.08 15.83 -13.67
C GLU A 165 -8.13 15.85 -12.14
N ARG A 166 -8.00 14.67 -11.53
CA ARG A 166 -8.06 14.53 -10.06
C ARG A 166 -6.77 14.91 -9.36
N GLY A 167 -5.62 14.78 -10.03
CA GLY A 167 -4.31 15.03 -9.43
C GLY A 167 -3.97 14.08 -8.27
N GLU A 168 -4.73 13.00 -8.09
CA GLU A 168 -4.57 12.04 -6.99
C GLU A 168 -3.92 10.74 -7.48
N TRP A 169 -3.15 10.11 -6.59
CA TRP A 169 -2.63 8.78 -6.81
C TRP A 169 -3.69 7.73 -6.48
N VAL A 170 -3.80 6.71 -7.34
CA VAL A 170 -4.56 5.49 -7.11
C VAL A 170 -3.65 4.28 -7.24
N VAL A 171 -4.08 3.14 -6.70
CA VAL A 171 -3.36 1.88 -6.81
C VAL A 171 -4.26 0.77 -7.34
N VAL A 172 -3.88 0.17 -8.45
CA VAL A 172 -4.49 -1.07 -8.94
C VAL A 172 -3.69 -2.24 -8.36
N VAL A 173 -4.38 -3.22 -7.79
CA VAL A 173 -3.76 -4.42 -7.22
C VAL A 173 -4.24 -5.64 -8.00
N ARG A 174 -3.31 -6.49 -8.42
CA ARG A 174 -3.56 -7.76 -9.10
C ARG A 174 -2.82 -8.88 -8.37
N HIS A 175 -3.51 -10.00 -8.18
CA HIS A 175 -2.94 -11.19 -7.56
C HIS A 175 -2.90 -12.33 -8.58
N ALA A 176 -1.88 -13.17 -8.48
CA ALA A 176 -1.76 -14.41 -9.23
C ALA A 176 -1.31 -15.52 -8.29
N VAL A 177 -1.86 -16.72 -8.47
CA VAL A 177 -1.57 -17.89 -7.64
C VAL A 177 -0.81 -18.94 -8.45
N GLY A 178 -0.12 -19.86 -7.77
CA GLY A 178 0.52 -21.01 -8.44
C GLY A 178 1.70 -20.64 -9.33
N GLY A 179 2.48 -19.62 -8.94
CA GLY A 179 3.70 -19.19 -9.65
C GLY A 179 3.46 -18.32 -10.90
N ALA A 180 2.21 -18.11 -11.31
CA ALA A 180 1.88 -17.18 -12.39
C ALA A 180 2.25 -15.73 -12.03
N ARG A 181 2.63 -14.93 -13.02
CA ARG A 181 2.85 -13.48 -12.83
C ARG A 181 1.54 -12.73 -13.04
N PRO A 182 1.12 -11.84 -12.13
CA PRO A 182 -0.04 -10.99 -12.36
C PRO A 182 0.22 -10.04 -13.52
N ALA A 183 -0.73 -9.94 -14.46
CA ALA A 183 -0.66 -8.97 -15.54
C ALA A 183 -1.01 -7.56 -15.03
N ALA A 184 -0.34 -6.55 -15.58
CA ALA A 184 -0.70 -5.15 -15.34
C ALA A 184 -2.11 -4.87 -15.87
N ALA A 185 -2.87 -4.07 -15.13
CA ALA A 185 -4.26 -3.77 -15.48
C ALA A 185 -4.37 -2.59 -16.46
N LEU A 186 -3.41 -1.67 -16.40
CA LEU A 186 -3.27 -0.53 -17.30
C LEU A 186 -1.91 -0.61 -18.02
N PRO A 187 -1.79 -0.16 -19.28
CA PRO A 187 -0.51 -0.06 -19.96
C PRO A 187 0.48 0.81 -19.18
N HIS A 188 1.60 0.23 -18.74
CA HIS A 188 2.55 0.94 -17.90
C HIS A 188 3.33 2.00 -18.71
N GLY A 189 3.41 3.23 -18.20
CA GLY A 189 4.05 4.34 -18.89
C GLY A 189 3.25 4.94 -20.04
N SER A 190 1.96 4.60 -20.18
CA SER A 190 1.03 5.26 -21.09
C SER A 190 -0.03 6.05 -20.33
N GLU A 191 -0.55 7.11 -20.93
CA GLU A 191 -1.76 7.77 -20.45
C GLU A 191 -2.98 7.01 -21.00
N THR A 192 -3.89 6.61 -20.13
CA THR A 192 -5.05 5.77 -20.48
C THR A 192 -6.35 6.44 -20.04
N ASP A 193 -7.26 6.71 -20.98
CA ASP A 193 -8.64 7.12 -20.68
C ASP A 193 -9.39 5.88 -20.18
N ALA A 194 -9.76 5.88 -18.90
CA ALA A 194 -10.42 4.76 -18.27
C ALA A 194 -11.32 5.19 -17.12
N VAL A 195 -12.32 4.36 -16.85
CA VAL A 195 -13.18 4.45 -15.67
C VAL A 195 -12.62 3.53 -14.59
N LEU A 196 -12.18 4.11 -13.47
CA LEU A 196 -11.69 3.39 -12.31
C LEU A 196 -12.69 3.49 -11.15
N HIS A 197 -12.94 2.38 -10.46
CA HIS A 197 -13.91 2.33 -9.37
C HIS A 197 -13.17 2.20 -8.03
N PRO A 198 -13.27 3.19 -7.11
CA PRO A 198 -12.55 3.18 -5.85
C PRO A 198 -13.14 2.17 -4.86
N TYR A 199 -12.26 1.42 -4.22
CA TYR A 199 -12.62 0.70 -3.00
C TYR A 199 -12.79 1.71 -1.85
N PRO A 200 -13.65 1.41 -0.86
CA PRO A 200 -13.69 2.16 0.40
C PRO A 200 -12.31 2.20 1.06
N GLY A 201 -11.92 3.36 1.60
CA GLY A 201 -10.63 3.57 2.24
C GLY A 201 -10.08 4.97 1.99
N ALA A 202 -8.76 5.11 2.08
CA ALA A 202 -8.05 6.38 1.98
C ALA A 202 -7.10 6.43 0.77
N THR A 203 -6.66 7.64 0.42
CA THR A 203 -5.67 7.88 -0.64
C THR A 203 -4.27 7.31 -0.28
N PRO A 204 -3.47 6.80 -1.25
CA PRO A 204 -3.88 6.44 -2.59
C PRO A 204 -4.86 5.26 -2.54
N ARG A 205 -6.04 5.47 -3.11
CA ARG A 205 -7.14 4.50 -3.01
C ARG A 205 -6.86 3.30 -3.88
N ARG A 206 -7.19 2.12 -3.37
CA ARG A 206 -7.28 0.94 -4.22
C ARG A 206 -8.42 1.15 -5.19
N VAL A 207 -8.22 0.82 -6.46
CA VAL A 207 -9.26 0.92 -7.50
C VAL A 207 -9.39 -0.38 -8.29
N ALA A 208 -10.61 -0.70 -8.69
CA ALA A 208 -10.91 -1.68 -9.73
C ALA A 208 -10.89 -0.99 -11.10
N VAL A 209 -10.47 -1.71 -12.14
CA VAL A 209 -10.44 -1.18 -13.51
C VAL A 209 -11.74 -1.57 -14.19
N GLY A 210 -12.54 -0.56 -14.55
CA GLY A 210 -13.76 -0.72 -15.33
C GLY A 210 -13.45 -0.64 -16.82
N GLU A 211 -14.14 0.27 -17.52
CA GLU A 211 -13.96 0.49 -18.95
C GLU A 211 -12.60 1.14 -19.26
N VAL A 212 -11.89 0.61 -20.26
CA VAL A 212 -10.66 1.18 -20.83
C VAL A 212 -10.95 1.59 -22.27
N ILE A 213 -10.76 2.87 -22.58
CA ILE A 213 -11.28 3.48 -23.81
C ILE A 213 -10.16 3.67 -24.83
N ASP A 214 -9.08 4.34 -24.43
CA ASP A 214 -7.94 4.63 -25.30
C ASP A 214 -6.65 4.76 -24.49
N SER A 215 -5.50 4.63 -25.17
CA SER A 215 -4.18 4.79 -24.58
C SER A 215 -3.23 5.50 -25.53
N ALA A 216 -2.53 6.51 -25.01
CA ALA A 216 -1.57 7.32 -25.74
C ALA A 216 -0.27 7.53 -24.93
N PRO A 217 0.83 7.96 -25.56
CA PRO A 217 2.00 8.43 -24.82
C PRO A 217 1.62 9.58 -23.87
N PRO A 218 2.15 9.61 -22.63
CA PRO A 218 1.77 10.61 -21.65
C PRO A 218 2.40 11.96 -21.97
N GLY A 219 1.62 13.04 -21.79
CA GLY A 219 2.19 14.40 -21.68
C GLY A 219 2.92 14.63 -20.35
N PRO A 220 3.47 15.83 -20.10
CA PRO A 220 4.17 16.15 -18.85
C PRO A 220 3.27 15.97 -17.63
N VAL A 221 3.76 15.29 -16.59
CA VAL A 221 3.03 15.06 -15.32
C VAL A 221 3.54 16.06 -14.28
N ALA A 222 2.64 16.65 -13.49
CA ALA A 222 3.03 17.62 -12.48
C ALA A 222 3.82 16.95 -11.34
N VAL A 223 4.81 17.67 -10.81
CA VAL A 223 5.63 17.27 -9.66
C VAL A 223 5.80 18.44 -8.69
N PRO A 224 5.87 18.17 -7.37
CA PRO A 224 6.35 19.14 -6.40
C PRO A 224 7.72 19.72 -6.76
N ALA A 225 7.96 20.98 -6.41
CA ALA A 225 9.18 21.70 -6.79
C ALA A 225 10.46 21.15 -6.12
N ASP A 226 10.33 20.57 -4.93
CA ASP A 226 11.42 20.04 -4.12
C ASP A 226 10.92 18.92 -3.18
N TRP A 227 11.84 18.26 -2.47
CA TRP A 227 11.48 17.18 -1.55
C TRP A 227 10.68 17.64 -0.35
N ARG A 228 10.85 18.88 0.12
CA ARG A 228 10.06 19.40 1.24
C ARG A 228 8.59 19.50 0.85
N ALA A 229 8.29 20.04 -0.32
CA ALA A 229 6.93 20.11 -0.85
C ALA A 229 6.35 18.70 -1.09
N ALA A 230 7.15 17.78 -1.63
CA ALA A 230 6.73 16.39 -1.83
C ALA A 230 6.37 15.69 -0.51
N MET A 231 7.21 15.83 0.53
CA MET A 231 6.96 15.22 1.83
C MET A 231 5.80 15.87 2.57
N ALA A 232 5.61 17.19 2.45
CA ALA A 232 4.45 17.87 3.02
C ALA A 232 3.12 17.34 2.44
N GLY A 233 3.11 16.95 1.16
CA GLY A 233 1.96 16.30 0.53
C GLY A 233 1.59 14.93 1.11
N LEU A 234 2.49 14.29 1.86
CA LEU A 234 2.21 12.99 2.51
C LEU A 234 1.50 13.12 3.85
N THR A 235 1.41 14.30 4.45
CA THR A 235 0.81 14.46 5.78
C THR A 235 -0.64 13.97 5.82
N GLU A 236 -1.49 14.41 4.90
CA GLU A 236 -2.89 13.98 4.82
C GLU A 236 -3.02 12.48 4.51
N VAL A 237 -2.14 11.96 3.65
CA VAL A 237 -2.08 10.52 3.31
C VAL A 237 -1.80 9.68 4.56
N LEU A 238 -0.84 10.11 5.38
CA LEU A 238 -0.44 9.41 6.60
C LEU A 238 -1.51 9.51 7.70
N LEU A 239 -2.22 10.63 7.80
CA LEU A 239 -3.35 10.78 8.71
C LEU A 239 -4.52 9.87 8.32
N ALA A 240 -4.75 9.68 7.01
CA ALA A 240 -5.85 8.87 6.50
C ALA A 240 -5.58 7.36 6.54
N ASP A 241 -4.33 6.91 6.35
CA ASP A 241 -3.91 5.51 6.51
C ASP A 241 -2.52 5.41 7.21
N PRO A 242 -2.49 5.43 8.56
CA PRO A 242 -1.25 5.40 9.36
C PRO A 242 -0.39 4.15 9.18
N TRP A 243 -0.94 3.09 8.60
CA TRP A 243 -0.27 1.82 8.34
C TRP A 243 0.24 1.71 6.90
N ARG A 244 0.02 2.72 6.05
CA ARG A 244 0.66 2.76 4.75
C ARG A 244 2.17 2.88 4.96
N ARG A 245 2.93 2.11 4.19
CA ARG A 245 4.40 2.07 4.28
C ARG A 245 5.06 2.38 2.96
N LEU A 246 4.30 2.50 1.87
CA LEU A 246 4.81 2.75 0.54
C LEU A 246 4.01 3.88 -0.09
N HIS A 247 4.69 4.99 -0.37
CA HIS A 247 4.08 6.25 -0.78
C HIS A 247 4.56 6.63 -2.18
N PRO A 248 3.66 6.79 -3.16
CA PRO A 248 4.05 7.38 -4.43
C PRO A 248 4.40 8.85 -4.22
N VAL A 249 5.58 9.25 -4.65
CA VAL A 249 6.08 10.62 -4.56
C VAL A 249 6.68 11.05 -5.89
N GLY A 250 6.61 12.36 -6.16
CA GLY A 250 7.28 12.99 -7.29
C GLY A 250 8.09 14.20 -6.82
N CYS A 251 9.10 14.59 -7.59
CA CYS A 251 9.87 15.81 -7.33
C CYS A 251 10.55 16.32 -8.61
N ALA A 252 10.61 17.64 -8.74
CA ALA A 252 11.18 18.31 -9.88
C ALA A 252 12.71 18.46 -9.78
N GLY A 253 13.38 18.40 -10.93
CA GLY A 253 14.78 18.80 -11.06
C GLY A 253 15.78 18.04 -10.19
N LEU A 254 15.52 16.75 -9.95
CA LEU A 254 16.39 15.83 -9.25
C LEU A 254 17.70 15.59 -9.99
N ARG A 255 18.77 15.33 -9.25
CA ARG A 255 20.02 14.78 -9.77
C ARG A 255 20.44 13.60 -8.90
N LEU A 256 20.81 12.49 -9.53
CA LEU A 256 21.39 11.35 -8.83
C LEU A 256 22.86 11.61 -8.52
N THR A 257 23.28 11.27 -7.31
CA THR A 257 24.68 11.33 -6.90
C THR A 257 25.12 10.00 -6.31
N LEU A 258 26.32 9.59 -6.69
CA LEU A 258 26.99 8.38 -6.20
C LEU A 258 27.96 8.82 -5.08
N GLY A 259 27.57 8.61 -3.83
CA GLY A 259 28.46 8.66 -2.66
C GLY A 259 28.63 7.26 -2.08
N ASP A 260 28.83 7.14 -0.77
CA ASP A 260 28.83 5.83 -0.07
C ASP A 260 27.47 5.11 -0.22
N ALA A 261 26.38 5.87 -0.38
CA ALA A 261 25.07 5.38 -0.79
C ALA A 261 24.48 6.30 -1.88
N PRO A 262 23.70 5.76 -2.84
CA PRO A 262 23.07 6.57 -3.86
C PRO A 262 21.95 7.43 -3.27
N VAL A 263 21.89 8.70 -3.68
CA VAL A 263 20.85 9.65 -3.28
C VAL A 263 20.33 10.44 -4.48
N ALA A 264 19.07 10.90 -4.37
CA ALA A 264 18.46 11.85 -5.30
C ALA A 264 18.39 13.23 -4.63
N VAL A 265 19.12 14.19 -5.18
CA VAL A 265 19.24 15.56 -4.66
C VAL A 265 18.35 16.50 -5.48
N ASP A 266 17.48 17.25 -4.83
CA ASP A 266 16.62 18.23 -5.49
C ASP A 266 17.35 19.56 -5.83
N ARG A 267 16.61 20.58 -6.24
CA ARG A 267 17.18 21.93 -6.51
C ARG A 267 17.49 22.72 -5.24
N ALA A 268 16.80 22.45 -4.14
CA ALA A 268 17.02 23.09 -2.84
C ALA A 268 18.20 22.48 -2.06
N GLY A 269 18.73 21.35 -2.54
CA GLY A 269 19.86 20.63 -1.94
C GLY A 269 19.44 19.56 -0.93
N ALA A 270 18.15 19.31 -0.74
CA ALA A 270 17.69 18.18 0.07
C ALA A 270 17.89 16.87 -0.71
N ALA A 271 18.15 15.79 0.01
CA ALA A 271 18.47 14.50 -0.58
C ALA A 271 17.67 13.38 0.08
N LEU A 272 17.19 12.44 -0.74
CA LEU A 272 16.63 11.17 -0.25
C LEU A 272 17.51 10.00 -0.69
N PRO A 273 17.74 8.98 0.17
CA PRO A 273 18.37 7.73 -0.24
C PRO A 273 17.60 7.07 -1.37
N VAL A 274 18.31 6.53 -2.36
CA VAL A 274 17.71 5.83 -3.50
C VAL A 274 18.19 4.38 -3.50
N ARG A 275 17.30 3.45 -3.85
CA ARG A 275 17.66 2.04 -3.97
C ARG A 275 18.58 1.86 -5.18
N ALA A 276 19.73 1.23 -4.98
CA ALA A 276 20.66 0.87 -6.05
C ALA A 276 20.13 -0.36 -6.82
N ASP A 277 19.10 -0.16 -7.64
CA ASP A 277 18.49 -1.19 -8.48
C ASP A 277 18.53 -0.84 -9.97
N ARG A 278 17.88 -1.66 -10.79
CA ARG A 278 17.84 -1.46 -12.24
C ARG A 278 17.23 -0.11 -12.64
N ALA A 279 16.24 0.39 -11.90
CA ALA A 279 15.60 1.66 -12.20
C ALA A 279 16.55 2.84 -11.96
N PHE A 280 17.38 2.74 -10.92
CA PHE A 280 18.47 3.69 -10.66
C PHE A 280 19.49 3.71 -11.81
N GLU A 281 19.96 2.53 -12.26
CA GLU A 281 20.90 2.44 -13.39
C GLU A 281 20.33 3.02 -14.69
N LEU A 282 19.08 2.68 -15.02
CA LEU A 282 18.40 3.20 -16.21
C LEU A 282 18.22 4.71 -16.14
N THR A 283 17.91 5.24 -14.96
CA THR A 283 17.81 6.69 -14.75
C THR A 283 19.13 7.38 -15.03
N LEU A 284 20.26 6.84 -14.55
CA LEU A 284 21.58 7.39 -14.85
C LEU A 284 21.88 7.36 -16.36
N ALA A 285 21.55 6.26 -17.03
CA ALA A 285 21.76 6.10 -18.47
C ALA A 285 20.94 7.11 -19.30
N LEU A 286 19.67 7.32 -18.94
CA LEU A 286 18.77 8.24 -19.66
C LEU A 286 19.13 9.71 -19.40
N THR A 287 19.45 10.06 -18.17
CA THR A 287 19.65 11.46 -17.76
C THR A 287 21.08 11.94 -18.03
N GLY A 288 22.06 11.03 -18.10
CA GLY A 288 23.48 11.37 -18.23
C GLY A 288 23.98 12.27 -17.09
N GLY A 289 23.37 12.17 -15.91
CA GLY A 289 23.68 13.01 -14.75
C GLY A 289 23.06 14.43 -14.80
N ARG A 290 22.28 14.77 -15.83
CA ARG A 290 21.50 16.01 -15.88
C ARG A 290 20.33 15.97 -14.90
N ARG A 291 19.75 17.14 -14.64
CA ARG A 291 18.56 17.24 -13.80
C ARG A 291 17.32 16.71 -14.53
N PHE A 292 16.45 16.01 -13.82
CA PHE A 292 15.23 15.39 -14.34
C PHE A 292 14.08 15.52 -13.33
N ASP A 293 12.85 15.44 -13.79
CA ASP A 293 11.69 15.27 -12.92
C ASP A 293 11.49 13.77 -12.67
N GLY A 294 11.29 13.36 -11.43
CA GLY A 294 11.27 11.94 -11.06
C GLY A 294 10.07 11.56 -10.21
N TRP A 295 9.64 10.31 -10.39
CA TRP A 295 8.60 9.67 -9.59
C TRP A 295 9.11 8.35 -9.03
N GLY A 296 8.76 8.06 -7.78
CA GLY A 296 9.18 6.85 -7.10
C GLY A 296 8.27 6.45 -5.95
N LEU A 297 8.55 5.27 -5.41
CA LEU A 297 7.90 4.74 -4.22
C LEU A 297 8.84 4.96 -3.03
N TRP A 298 8.40 5.78 -2.08
CA TRP A 298 9.10 6.08 -0.85
C TRP A 298 8.58 5.20 0.29
N ASP A 299 9.48 4.47 0.94
CA ASP A 299 9.13 3.58 2.06
C ASP A 299 9.32 4.19 3.45
N GLY A 300 9.60 5.50 3.51
CA GLY A 300 10.03 6.18 4.73
C GLY A 300 11.55 6.24 4.90
N ARG A 301 12.32 5.48 4.11
CA ARG A 301 13.77 5.32 4.29
C ARG A 301 14.55 5.37 2.98
N THR A 302 14.04 4.72 1.94
CA THR A 302 14.65 4.61 0.63
C THR A 302 13.60 4.85 -0.45
N LEU A 303 14.00 5.59 -1.49
CA LEU A 303 13.22 5.82 -2.69
C LEU A 303 13.54 4.75 -3.72
N ARG A 304 12.52 4.04 -4.21
CA ARG A 304 12.62 3.26 -5.44
C ARG A 304 12.12 4.09 -6.61
N LEU A 305 13.00 4.42 -7.55
CA LEU A 305 12.61 5.15 -8.77
C LEU A 305 11.69 4.27 -9.64
N GLY A 306 10.68 4.88 -10.25
CA GLY A 306 9.76 4.19 -11.15
C GLY A 306 9.57 4.89 -12.49
N ALA A 307 9.66 6.22 -12.53
CA ALA A 307 9.62 6.98 -13.78
C ALA A 307 10.47 8.26 -13.71
N VAL A 308 10.91 8.74 -14.87
CA VAL A 308 11.70 9.96 -15.03
C VAL A 308 11.29 10.74 -16.27
N ALA A 309 11.46 12.05 -16.27
CA ALA A 309 11.19 12.92 -17.41
C ALA A 309 12.26 14.00 -17.52
N GLU A 310 12.56 14.43 -18.74
CA GLU A 310 13.19 15.74 -18.91
C GLU A 310 12.18 16.82 -18.48
N PRO A 311 12.61 17.92 -17.85
CA PRO A 311 11.68 18.94 -17.40
C PRO A 311 10.79 19.45 -18.54
N GLY A 312 9.47 19.28 -18.40
CA GLY A 312 8.49 19.65 -19.42
C GLY A 312 8.23 18.59 -20.50
N SER A 313 8.79 17.39 -20.39
CA SER A 313 8.49 16.25 -21.26
C SER A 313 7.55 15.25 -20.59
N GLY A 314 7.00 14.32 -21.39
CA GLY A 314 6.30 13.15 -20.87
C GLY A 314 7.24 12.22 -20.08
N PRO A 315 6.75 11.53 -19.04
CA PRO A 315 7.53 10.58 -18.27
C PRO A 315 7.83 9.28 -19.02
N GLN A 316 9.00 8.72 -18.76
CA GLN A 316 9.44 7.38 -19.18
C GLN A 316 9.56 6.49 -17.94
N VAL A 317 8.93 5.32 -17.98
CA VAL A 317 9.01 4.34 -16.89
C VAL A 317 10.36 3.62 -16.92
N VAL A 318 10.97 3.47 -15.75
CA VAL A 318 12.28 2.83 -15.54
C VAL A 318 12.21 1.65 -14.57
N GLY A 319 11.06 1.43 -13.91
CA GLY A 319 10.89 0.46 -12.81
C GLY A 319 10.02 -0.77 -13.06
#